data_AF-A0A2M8Y6D2-F1
#
_entry.id   AF-A0A2M8Y6D2-F1
#
_cell.length_a   1.000
_cell.length_b   1.000
_cell.length_c   1.000
_cell.angle_alpha   90.00
_cell.angle_beta   90.00
_cell.angle_gamma   90.00
#
_symmetry.space_group_name_H-M   'P 1'
#
loop_
_entity.id
_entity.type
_entity.pdbx_description
1 polymer ?
#
loop_
_entity_poly.entity_id
_entity_poly.type
_entity_poly.pdbx_seq_one_letter_code
_entity_poly.pdbx_strand_id
1 'polypeptide(L)'
;MKIKHLYLFVISFIIFSCNGQTSPAIKTIDVNSYSEKIKATPNAQILDVRTPEEYATGHIENSDNVNWLSDSFILKTDKYDKTKPVFVYCKSGGRSAKASEKLAELGFTTVYNLDGGMLKWEAAGLAKPDTKIIGVCPQEYAELLKSDKKVLVSFYAPWCTPCKKMEPYILKMQKEMADKVVIIRLNADENKTIMQELKISELPTLVLYENKAIKWQKSGFISEEDLKTQLQ
;
A
#
# COMPACT_ATOMS: atom_id res chain seq x y z
N MET A 1 -54.46 18.15 55.80
CA MET A 1 -54.49 16.85 55.08
C MET A 1 -53.13 16.64 54.42
N LYS A 2 -52.40 15.59 54.81
CA LYS A 2 -51.01 15.32 54.40
C LYS A 2 -50.97 14.79 52.96
N ILE A 3 -50.27 15.45 52.03
CA ILE A 3 -49.95 14.89 50.72
C ILE A 3 -48.48 14.49 50.72
N LYS A 4 -48.25 13.18 50.67
CA LYS A 4 -46.93 12.54 50.68
C LYS A 4 -46.20 12.77 49.36
N HIS A 5 -44.90 12.97 49.47
CA HIS A 5 -43.92 13.00 48.39
C HIS A 5 -43.96 11.72 47.53
N LEU A 6 -43.91 11.89 46.22
CA LEU A 6 -43.42 10.88 45.29
C LEU A 6 -42.61 11.58 44.19
N TYR A 7 -41.38 11.97 44.52
CA TYR A 7 -40.39 12.38 43.52
C TYR A 7 -39.84 11.12 42.86
N LEU A 8 -40.37 10.76 41.69
CA LEU A 8 -39.79 9.76 40.82
C LEU A 8 -38.58 10.38 40.13
N PHE A 9 -37.39 10.16 40.68
CA PHE A 9 -36.12 10.59 40.09
C PHE A 9 -35.83 9.68 38.88
N VAL A 10 -36.34 10.06 37.71
CA VAL A 10 -35.98 9.41 36.44
C VAL A 10 -34.56 9.86 36.11
N ILE A 11 -33.58 9.05 36.53
CA ILE A 11 -32.20 9.16 36.07
C ILE A 11 -32.23 8.85 34.58
N SER A 12 -32.29 9.89 33.76
CA SER A 12 -32.06 9.79 32.32
C SER A 12 -30.63 9.31 32.13
N PHE A 13 -30.47 7.99 31.93
CA PHE A 13 -29.22 7.37 31.53
C PHE A 13 -28.92 7.87 30.12
N ILE A 14 -28.16 8.97 30.02
CA ILE A 14 -27.63 9.48 28.76
C ILE A 14 -26.65 8.43 28.28
N ILE A 15 -27.13 7.56 27.40
CA ILE A 15 -26.32 6.63 26.63
C ILE A 15 -25.52 7.51 25.67
N PHE A 16 -24.33 7.95 26.09
CA PHE A 16 -23.34 8.51 25.18
C PHE A 16 -22.94 7.37 24.24
N SER A 17 -23.66 7.27 23.12
CA SER A 17 -23.26 6.45 22.00
C SER A 17 -21.99 7.11 21.43
N CYS A 18 -20.83 6.63 21.87
CA CYS A 18 -19.57 6.94 21.19
C CYS A 18 -19.63 6.27 19.81
N ASN A 19 -20.20 6.98 18.84
CA ASN A 19 -19.92 6.72 17.43
C ASN A 19 -18.41 6.71 17.26
N GLY A 20 -17.88 5.71 16.53
CA GLY A 20 -16.47 5.56 16.18
C GLY A 20 -15.97 6.73 15.34
N GLN A 21 -15.78 7.88 15.97
CA GLN A 21 -15.13 9.03 15.38
C GLN A 21 -13.64 8.71 15.34
N THR A 22 -13.12 8.62 14.12
CA THR A 22 -11.68 8.54 13.85
C THR A 22 -10.99 9.69 14.58
N SER A 23 -9.97 9.37 15.39
CA SER A 23 -9.24 10.36 16.17
C SER A 23 -8.75 11.51 15.28
N PRO A 24 -8.91 12.78 15.70
CA PRO A 24 -8.43 13.93 14.93
C PRO A 24 -6.91 13.94 14.72
N ALA A 25 -6.17 13.12 15.48
CA ALA A 25 -4.75 12.91 15.28
C ALA A 25 -4.41 12.14 13.99
N ILE A 26 -5.35 11.36 13.45
CA ILE A 26 -5.11 10.48 12.29
C ILE A 26 -5.48 11.18 11.00
N LYS A 27 -4.53 11.21 10.06
CA LYS A 27 -4.68 11.80 8.73
C LYS A 27 -4.29 10.75 7.70
N THR A 28 -5.29 10.11 7.09
CA THR A 28 -5.07 9.25 5.92
C THR A 28 -4.87 10.12 4.69
N ILE A 29 -3.74 9.99 4.02
CA ILE A 29 -3.32 10.86 2.91
C ILE A 29 -2.86 10.04 1.71
N ASP A 30 -2.99 10.63 0.51
CA ASP A 30 -2.56 10.00 -0.74
C ASP A 30 -1.03 9.92 -0.84
N VAL A 31 -0.56 9.13 -1.80
CA VAL A 31 0.86 8.81 -2.01
C VAL A 31 1.74 10.04 -2.26
N ASN A 32 1.26 11.03 -3.00
CA ASN A 32 2.04 12.23 -3.33
C ASN A 32 2.17 13.09 -2.07
N SER A 33 1.04 13.37 -1.41
CA SER A 33 1.02 14.09 -0.13
C SER A 33 1.90 13.42 0.93
N TYR A 34 1.87 12.08 1.00
CA TYR A 34 2.67 11.31 1.95
C TYR A 34 4.18 11.43 1.66
N SER A 35 4.58 11.27 0.39
CA SER A 35 5.97 11.41 -0.05
C SER A 35 6.52 12.81 0.21
N GLU A 36 5.75 13.84 -0.13
CA GLU A 36 6.13 15.23 0.09
C GLU A 36 6.30 15.55 1.58
N LYS A 37 5.39 15.06 2.43
CA LYS A 37 5.49 15.27 3.89
C LYS A 37 6.67 14.54 4.51
N ILE A 38 7.00 13.33 4.05
CA ILE A 38 8.23 12.65 4.49
C ILE A 38 9.44 13.49 4.12
N LYS A 39 9.54 13.96 2.86
CA LYS A 39 10.67 14.79 2.39
C LYS A 39 10.79 16.10 3.16
N ALA A 40 9.67 16.70 3.53
CA ALA A 40 9.61 17.94 4.30
C ALA A 40 9.85 17.74 5.81
N THR A 41 9.97 16.50 6.30
CA THR A 41 10.16 16.19 7.72
C THR A 41 11.53 15.58 7.97
N PRO A 42 12.54 16.37 8.42
CA PRO A 42 13.84 15.84 8.78
C PRO A 42 13.73 14.77 9.87
N ASN A 43 14.42 13.63 9.70
CA ASN A 43 14.35 12.49 10.62
C ASN A 43 12.90 12.01 10.88
N ALA A 44 12.10 11.92 9.81
CA ALA A 44 10.73 11.43 9.88
C ALA A 44 10.66 10.06 10.57
N GLN A 45 9.68 9.89 11.46
CA GLN A 45 9.40 8.63 12.14
C GLN A 45 8.50 7.78 11.22
N ILE A 46 9.09 6.91 10.41
CA ILE A 46 8.36 6.12 9.41
C ILE A 46 8.25 4.67 9.90
N LEU A 47 7.03 4.16 10.06
CA LEU A 47 6.73 2.82 10.57
C LEU A 47 6.15 1.96 9.46
N ASP A 48 6.88 0.90 9.10
CA ASP A 48 6.34 -0.20 8.32
C ASP A 48 5.73 -1.23 9.27
N VAL A 49 4.41 -1.35 9.24
CA VAL A 49 3.70 -2.27 10.15
C VAL A 49 3.41 -3.64 9.53
N ARG A 50 4.08 -3.97 8.42
CA ARG A 50 4.07 -5.30 7.79
C ARG A 50 4.92 -6.32 8.56
N THR A 51 4.90 -7.58 8.12
CA THR A 51 5.77 -8.60 8.70
C THR A 51 7.25 -8.35 8.34
N PRO A 52 8.21 -8.89 9.10
CA PRO A 52 9.63 -8.80 8.76
C PRO A 52 9.96 -9.36 7.37
N GLU A 53 9.25 -10.39 6.92
CA GLU A 53 9.45 -11.01 5.60
C GLU A 53 9.02 -10.04 4.49
N GLU A 54 7.88 -9.38 4.63
CA GLU A 54 7.45 -8.33 3.70
C GLU A 54 8.44 -7.15 3.70
N TYR A 55 8.89 -6.73 4.87
CA TYR A 55 9.83 -5.62 5.03
C TYR A 55 11.17 -5.90 4.35
N ALA A 56 11.71 -7.11 4.51
CA ALA A 56 12.98 -7.52 3.92
C ALA A 56 12.99 -7.52 2.39
N THR A 57 11.81 -7.57 1.76
CA THR A 57 11.66 -7.63 0.30
C THR A 57 11.59 -6.26 -0.38
N GLY A 58 11.55 -5.18 0.41
CA GLY A 58 11.47 -3.80 -0.08
C GLY A 58 10.59 -2.97 0.84
N HIS A 59 11.01 -1.75 1.16
CA HIS A 59 10.34 -0.85 2.11
C HIS A 59 10.67 0.61 1.78
N ILE A 60 9.90 1.54 2.34
CA ILE A 60 10.21 2.97 2.27
C ILE A 60 11.52 3.23 2.99
N GLU A 61 12.43 3.97 2.36
CA GLU A 61 13.74 4.27 2.92
C GLU A 61 13.63 4.96 4.29
N ASN A 62 14.54 4.61 5.22
CA ASN A 62 14.58 5.09 6.60
C ASN A 62 13.34 4.73 7.45
N SER A 63 12.50 3.80 7.01
CA SER A 63 11.45 3.26 7.89
C SER A 63 12.00 2.23 8.87
N ASP A 64 11.29 2.04 9.97
CA ASP A 64 11.51 0.98 10.94
C ASP A 64 10.40 -0.08 10.80
N ASN A 65 10.76 -1.37 10.86
CA ASN A 65 9.76 -2.44 10.88
C ASN A 65 9.15 -2.63 12.28
N VAL A 66 7.89 -2.22 12.43
CA VAL A 66 7.09 -2.33 13.65
C VAL A 66 5.87 -3.19 13.37
N ASN A 67 6.09 -4.50 13.23
CA ASN A 67 5.07 -5.47 12.83
C ASN A 67 3.80 -5.39 13.68
N TRP A 68 2.68 -4.99 13.07
CA TRP A 68 1.36 -4.89 13.70
C TRP A 68 0.84 -6.23 14.24
N LEU A 69 1.25 -7.35 13.63
CA LEU A 69 0.81 -8.69 14.03
C LEU A 69 1.62 -9.25 15.22
N SER A 70 2.61 -8.51 15.71
CA SER A 70 3.43 -8.91 16.85
C SER A 70 2.89 -8.32 18.15
N ASP A 71 2.92 -9.10 19.23
CA ASP A 71 2.65 -8.64 20.59
C ASP A 71 3.60 -7.53 21.06
N SER A 72 4.73 -7.33 20.35
CA SER A 72 5.71 -6.28 20.64
C SER A 72 5.38 -4.92 20.03
N PHE A 73 4.28 -4.75 19.29
CA PHE A 73 3.94 -3.50 18.60
C PHE A 73 4.00 -2.29 19.56
N ILE A 74 3.29 -2.36 20.69
CA ILE A 74 3.22 -1.26 21.67
C ILE A 74 4.62 -0.94 22.22
N LEU A 75 5.36 -1.94 22.69
CA LEU A 75 6.71 -1.77 23.25
C LEU A 75 7.67 -1.14 22.24
N LYS A 76 7.60 -1.56 20.98
CA LYS A 76 8.44 -1.00 19.91
C LYS A 76 8.08 0.45 19.59
N THR A 77 6.86 0.89 19.89
CA THR A 77 6.43 2.26 19.65
C THR A 77 6.84 3.25 20.75
N ASP A 78 7.23 2.77 21.93
CA ASP A 78 7.58 3.65 23.06
C ASP A 78 8.86 4.47 22.85
N LYS A 79 9.75 4.04 21.95
CA LYS A 79 10.99 4.76 21.61
C LYS A 79 10.74 6.02 20.75
N TYR A 80 9.55 6.19 20.19
CA TYR A 80 9.24 7.32 19.29
C TYR A 80 8.69 8.52 20.05
N ASP A 81 8.95 9.71 19.52
CA ASP A 81 8.47 10.97 20.02
C ASP A 81 7.01 11.19 19.60
N LYS A 82 6.10 11.08 20.58
CA LYS A 82 4.65 11.19 20.39
C LYS A 82 4.18 12.60 19.99
N THR A 83 5.03 13.62 20.18
CA THR A 83 4.73 15.01 19.81
C THR A 83 5.09 15.32 18.36
N LYS A 84 5.92 14.48 17.74
CA LYS A 84 6.31 14.61 16.34
C LYS A 84 5.39 13.78 15.44
N PRO A 85 5.24 14.17 14.16
CA PRO A 85 4.52 13.35 13.21
C PRO A 85 5.12 11.94 13.09
N VAL A 86 4.25 10.93 13.06
CA VAL A 86 4.59 9.55 12.72
C VAL A 86 3.89 9.17 11.42
N PHE A 87 4.63 8.54 10.52
CA PHE A 87 4.21 8.11 9.20
C PHE A 87 4.05 6.61 9.21
N VAL A 88 2.86 6.09 8.93
CA VAL A 88 2.53 4.68 9.11
C VAL A 88 2.02 4.12 7.79
N TYR A 89 2.55 2.97 7.39
CA TYR A 89 2.10 2.29 6.19
C TYR A 89 2.17 0.78 6.39
N CYS A 90 1.41 0.08 5.55
CA CYS A 90 1.55 -1.35 5.38
C CYS A 90 1.50 -1.69 3.88
N LYS A 91 1.04 -2.89 3.52
CA LYS A 91 0.93 -3.29 2.12
C LYS A 91 -0.16 -2.50 1.36
N SER A 92 -1.40 -2.53 1.85
CA SER A 92 -2.58 -1.97 1.17
C SER A 92 -3.40 -0.98 2.00
N GLY A 93 -2.98 -0.66 3.23
CA GLY A 93 -3.60 0.34 4.11
C GLY A 93 -4.42 -0.23 5.28
N GLY A 94 -4.83 -1.51 5.23
CA GLY A 94 -5.69 -2.11 6.27
C GLY A 94 -5.02 -2.24 7.64
N ARG A 95 -3.79 -2.79 7.70
CA ARG A 95 -3.03 -2.90 8.95
C ARG A 95 -2.60 -1.54 9.50
N SER A 96 -2.22 -0.61 8.63
CA SER A 96 -1.75 0.72 9.04
C SER A 96 -2.89 1.60 9.55
N ALA A 97 -4.13 1.41 9.08
CA ALA A 97 -5.30 2.05 9.68
C ALA A 97 -5.47 1.66 11.16
N LYS A 98 -5.46 0.36 11.47
CA LYS A 98 -5.56 -0.15 12.85
C LYS A 98 -4.37 0.26 13.72
N ALA A 99 -3.16 0.20 13.15
CA ALA A 99 -1.96 0.69 13.83
C ALA A 99 -2.04 2.20 14.13
N SER A 100 -2.64 2.99 13.23
CA SER A 100 -2.81 4.43 13.41
C SER A 100 -3.79 4.77 14.53
N GLU A 101 -4.89 4.03 14.62
CA GLU A 101 -5.83 4.10 15.76
C GLU A 101 -5.09 3.81 17.06
N LYS A 102 -4.30 2.72 17.09
CA LYS A 102 -3.55 2.36 18.29
C LYS A 102 -2.50 3.41 18.67
N LEU A 103 -1.81 3.99 17.71
CA LEU A 103 -0.84 5.07 17.96
C LEU A 103 -1.54 6.32 18.51
N ALA A 104 -2.70 6.69 17.99
CA ALA A 104 -3.47 7.80 18.53
C ALA A 104 -3.90 7.52 20.00
N GLU A 105 -4.34 6.31 20.33
CA GLU A 105 -4.61 5.89 21.72
C GLU A 105 -3.38 5.97 22.62
N LEU A 106 -2.20 5.66 22.10
CA LEU A 106 -0.93 5.73 22.83
C LEU A 106 -0.41 7.17 23.02
N GLY A 107 -1.12 8.17 22.49
CA GLY A 107 -0.83 9.59 22.67
C GLY A 107 -0.06 10.25 21.53
N PHE A 108 0.09 9.59 20.39
CA PHE A 108 0.66 10.25 19.21
C PHE A 108 -0.27 11.35 18.71
N THR A 109 0.26 12.56 18.62
CA THR A 109 -0.53 13.77 18.33
C THR A 109 -0.79 13.98 16.83
N THR A 110 0.04 13.40 15.97
CA THR A 110 -0.12 13.44 14.51
C THR A 110 0.33 12.13 13.89
N VAL A 111 -0.62 11.40 13.30
CA VAL A 111 -0.40 10.13 12.62
C VAL A 111 -0.79 10.27 11.15
N TYR A 112 0.18 10.22 10.25
CA TYR A 112 -0.07 10.16 8.81
C TYR A 112 -0.14 8.70 8.36
N ASN A 113 -1.29 8.27 7.87
CA ASN A 113 -1.50 6.93 7.32
C ASN A 113 -1.44 6.99 5.80
N LEU A 114 -0.62 6.15 5.17
CA LEU A 114 -0.53 6.07 3.71
C LEU A 114 -1.76 5.35 3.14
N ASP A 115 -2.61 6.09 2.44
CA ASP A 115 -3.73 5.50 1.70
C ASP A 115 -3.20 4.54 0.61
N GLY A 116 -3.73 3.32 0.59
CA GLY A 116 -3.29 2.27 -0.33
C GLY A 116 -1.90 1.67 -0.10
N GLY A 117 -1.18 2.10 0.96
CA GLY A 117 0.09 1.51 1.40
C GLY A 117 1.18 1.43 0.33
N MET A 118 2.06 0.42 0.46
CA MET A 118 3.15 0.14 -0.49
C MET A 118 2.66 -0.07 -1.92
N LEU A 119 1.46 -0.61 -2.14
CA LEU A 119 0.94 -0.81 -3.50
C LEU A 119 0.81 0.51 -4.26
N LYS A 120 0.28 1.55 -3.63
CA LYS A 120 0.22 2.89 -4.25
C LYS A 120 1.58 3.58 -4.29
N TRP A 121 2.44 3.34 -3.28
CA TRP A 121 3.83 3.83 -3.28
C TRP A 121 4.64 3.31 -4.47
N GLU A 122 4.52 2.02 -4.75
CA GLU A 122 5.20 1.34 -5.86
C GLU A 122 4.59 1.72 -7.21
N ALA A 123 3.26 1.79 -7.31
CA ALA A 123 2.58 2.25 -8.52
C ALA A 123 2.94 3.70 -8.87
N ALA A 124 3.25 4.54 -7.88
CA ALA A 124 3.73 5.91 -8.06
C ALA A 124 5.23 6.00 -8.43
N GLY A 125 5.93 4.87 -8.54
CA GLY A 125 7.36 4.84 -8.86
C GLY A 125 8.28 5.39 -7.76
N LEU A 126 7.78 5.49 -6.53
CA LEU A 126 8.52 6.04 -5.38
C LEU A 126 9.32 4.99 -4.61
N ALA A 127 9.11 3.70 -4.89
CA ALA A 127 9.96 2.64 -4.37
C ALA A 127 11.38 2.78 -4.91
N LYS A 128 12.40 2.44 -4.11
CA LYS A 128 13.73 2.16 -4.66
C LYS A 128 13.56 1.13 -5.79
N PRO A 129 14.32 1.23 -6.89
CA PRO A 129 14.16 0.36 -8.05
C PRO A 129 14.51 -1.09 -7.69
N ASP A 130 13.53 -1.79 -7.14
CA ASP A 130 13.41 -3.24 -7.04
C ASP A 130 11.90 -3.54 -6.96
N THR A 131 11.30 -3.79 -8.12
CA THR A 131 9.86 -3.78 -8.35
C THR A 131 9.30 -5.16 -8.13
N LYS A 132 9.19 -5.58 -6.88
CA LYS A 132 8.70 -6.90 -6.52
C LYS A 132 7.42 -6.77 -5.68
N ILE A 133 6.27 -6.73 -6.34
CA ILE A 133 4.97 -6.92 -5.65
C ILE A 133 4.77 -8.42 -5.41
N ILE A 134 4.88 -8.84 -4.15
CA ILE A 134 4.74 -10.24 -3.70
C ILE A 134 3.29 -10.49 -3.29
N GLY A 135 2.49 -11.03 -4.21
CA GLY A 135 1.10 -11.48 -3.97
C GLY A 135 0.09 -10.36 -3.74
N VAL A 136 -0.96 -10.28 -4.54
CA VAL A 136 -2.11 -9.39 -4.35
C VAL A 136 -3.41 -10.19 -4.51
N CYS A 137 -4.46 -9.83 -3.78
CA CYS A 137 -5.78 -10.43 -4.00
C CYS A 137 -6.45 -9.85 -5.27
N PRO A 138 -7.50 -10.49 -5.83
CA PRO A 138 -8.18 -9.97 -7.02
C PRO A 138 -8.70 -8.53 -6.87
N GLN A 139 -9.15 -8.16 -5.67
CA GLN A 139 -9.57 -6.78 -5.37
C GLN A 139 -8.39 -5.81 -5.43
N GLU A 140 -7.26 -6.16 -4.83
CA GLU A 140 -6.02 -5.36 -4.89
C GLU A 140 -5.52 -5.23 -6.33
N TYR A 141 -5.61 -6.30 -7.13
CA TYR A 141 -5.30 -6.26 -8.56
C TYR A 141 -6.19 -5.25 -9.30
N ALA A 142 -7.51 -5.24 -9.05
CA ALA A 142 -8.41 -4.29 -9.66
C ALA A 142 -8.12 -2.83 -9.26
N GLU A 143 -7.63 -2.59 -8.04
CA GLU A 143 -7.18 -1.26 -7.60
C GLU A 143 -5.92 -0.80 -8.33
N LEU A 144 -4.96 -1.71 -8.57
CA LEU A 144 -3.74 -1.41 -9.33
C LEU A 144 -4.03 -0.97 -10.77
N LEU A 145 -5.17 -1.38 -11.33
CA LEU A 145 -5.61 -1.00 -12.68
C LEU A 145 -6.35 0.35 -12.72
N LYS A 146 -6.60 1.00 -11.58
CA LYS A 146 -7.20 2.35 -11.54
C LYS A 146 -6.12 3.40 -11.81
N SER A 147 -6.00 3.79 -13.07
CA SER A 147 -5.14 4.89 -13.48
C SER A 147 -5.78 5.65 -14.64
N ASP A 148 -5.46 6.94 -14.74
CA ASP A 148 -5.65 7.79 -15.92
C ASP A 148 -4.65 7.48 -17.04
N LYS A 149 -3.57 6.76 -16.72
CA LYS A 149 -2.51 6.30 -17.62
C LYS A 149 -2.76 4.85 -18.07
N LYS A 150 -2.01 4.40 -19.09
CA LYS A 150 -1.96 2.97 -19.43
C LYS A 150 -1.31 2.21 -18.27
N VAL A 151 -1.75 0.99 -17.99
CA VAL A 151 -1.15 0.13 -16.94
C VAL A 151 -0.57 -1.12 -17.59
N LEU A 152 0.74 -1.29 -17.54
CA LEU A 152 1.41 -2.52 -17.98
C LEU A 152 1.67 -3.41 -16.76
N VAL A 153 1.08 -4.60 -16.74
CA VAL A 153 1.38 -5.63 -15.75
C VAL A 153 2.33 -6.67 -16.37
N SER A 154 3.50 -6.82 -15.79
CA SER A 154 4.53 -7.79 -16.16
C SER A 154 4.56 -8.94 -15.15
N PHE A 155 3.97 -10.08 -15.52
CA PHE A 155 4.02 -11.31 -14.75
C PHE A 155 5.37 -12.01 -14.93
N TYR A 156 6.04 -12.29 -13.82
CA TYR A 156 7.37 -12.91 -13.79
C TYR A 156 7.48 -13.98 -12.71
N ALA A 157 8.59 -14.72 -12.71
CA ALA A 157 8.97 -15.58 -11.58
C ALA A 157 10.50 -15.59 -11.39
N PRO A 158 11.02 -15.87 -10.18
CA PRO A 158 12.47 -15.89 -9.92
C PRO A 158 13.24 -16.95 -10.72
N TRP A 159 12.57 -18.03 -11.15
CA TRP A 159 13.14 -19.09 -11.98
C TRP A 159 13.01 -18.82 -13.48
N CYS A 160 12.31 -17.76 -13.88
CA CYS A 160 12.08 -17.42 -15.28
C CYS A 160 13.27 -16.64 -15.88
N THR A 161 14.14 -17.35 -16.61
CA THR A 161 15.32 -16.74 -17.27
C THR A 161 14.97 -15.62 -18.25
N PRO A 162 13.97 -15.75 -19.14
CA PRO A 162 13.59 -14.63 -20.01
C PRO A 162 13.12 -13.42 -19.21
N CYS A 163 12.39 -13.60 -18.10
CA CYS A 163 11.96 -12.51 -17.24
C CYS A 163 13.15 -11.71 -16.69
N LYS A 164 14.21 -12.40 -16.24
CA LYS A 164 15.45 -11.75 -15.77
C LYS A 164 16.14 -10.93 -16.85
N LYS A 165 16.07 -11.38 -18.12
CA LYS A 165 16.61 -10.60 -19.25
C LYS A 165 15.80 -9.34 -19.52
N MET A 166 14.50 -9.37 -19.25
CA MET A 166 13.60 -8.25 -19.50
C MET A 166 13.62 -7.20 -18.38
N GLU A 167 13.88 -7.63 -17.16
CA GLU A 167 13.87 -6.81 -15.95
C GLU A 167 14.65 -5.48 -16.06
N PRO A 168 15.91 -5.43 -16.53
CA PRO A 168 16.67 -4.17 -16.56
C PRO A 168 15.98 -3.08 -17.38
N TYR A 169 15.45 -3.42 -18.55
CA TYR A 169 14.79 -2.43 -19.40
C TYR A 169 13.37 -2.14 -18.91
N ILE A 170 12.66 -3.10 -18.32
CA ILE A 170 11.33 -2.84 -17.72
C ILE A 170 11.47 -1.82 -16.57
N LEU A 171 12.48 -2.00 -15.70
CA LEU A 171 12.80 -1.07 -14.61
C LEU A 171 13.18 0.32 -15.12
N LYS A 172 13.93 0.39 -16.22
CA LYS A 172 14.28 1.63 -16.90
C LYS A 172 13.03 2.34 -17.43
N MET A 173 12.19 1.61 -18.17
CA MET A 173 10.94 2.14 -18.74
C MET A 173 9.95 2.61 -17.67
N GLN A 174 9.90 1.94 -16.52
CA GLN A 174 9.05 2.35 -15.41
C GLN A 174 9.40 3.76 -14.91
N LYS A 175 10.67 4.18 -15.01
CA LYS A 175 11.10 5.54 -14.70
C LYS A 175 10.87 6.48 -15.87
N GLU A 176 11.33 6.12 -17.06
CA GLU A 176 11.30 6.99 -18.25
C GLU A 176 9.89 7.27 -18.78
N MET A 177 8.93 6.37 -18.50
CA MET A 177 7.56 6.46 -19.01
C MET A 177 6.53 6.71 -17.91
N ALA A 178 6.96 7.09 -16.69
CA ALA A 178 6.08 7.28 -15.54
C ALA A 178 4.93 8.27 -15.80
N ASP A 179 5.12 9.24 -16.69
CA ASP A 179 4.07 10.21 -17.09
C ASP A 179 2.99 9.62 -18.01
N LYS A 180 3.26 8.49 -18.67
CA LYS A 180 2.38 7.89 -19.69
C LYS A 180 1.87 6.51 -19.32
N VAL A 181 2.68 5.73 -18.60
CA VAL A 181 2.43 4.32 -18.30
C VAL A 181 2.83 4.02 -16.87
N VAL A 182 1.94 3.38 -16.14
CA VAL A 182 2.25 2.73 -14.86
C VAL A 182 2.69 1.30 -15.16
N ILE A 183 3.93 0.95 -14.81
CA ILE A 183 4.45 -0.41 -14.98
C ILE A 183 4.49 -1.12 -13.64
N ILE A 184 3.88 -2.30 -13.59
CA ILE A 184 3.68 -3.12 -12.40
C ILE A 184 4.30 -4.49 -12.67
N ARG A 185 5.11 -5.01 -11.75
CA ARG A 185 5.69 -6.35 -11.84
C ARG A 185 5.10 -7.27 -10.77
N LEU A 186 4.47 -8.37 -11.19
CA LEU A 186 3.81 -9.33 -10.30
C LEU A 186 4.48 -10.70 -10.37
N ASN A 187 4.85 -11.26 -9.22
CA ASN A 187 5.33 -12.64 -9.16
C ASN A 187 4.16 -13.61 -9.38
N ALA A 188 4.19 -14.37 -10.47
CA ALA A 188 3.16 -15.32 -10.82
C ALA A 188 2.96 -16.44 -9.77
N ASP A 189 4.04 -16.89 -9.12
CA ASP A 189 3.98 -17.96 -8.12
C ASP A 189 3.14 -17.55 -6.89
N GLU A 190 3.12 -16.25 -6.60
CA GLU A 190 2.43 -15.63 -5.46
C GLU A 190 1.04 -15.10 -5.83
N ASN A 191 0.68 -15.13 -7.11
CA ASN A 191 -0.54 -14.54 -7.66
C ASN A 191 -1.39 -15.56 -8.44
N LYS A 192 -1.44 -16.82 -7.98
CA LYS A 192 -2.06 -17.94 -8.70
C LYS A 192 -3.51 -17.70 -9.11
N THR A 193 -4.33 -17.06 -8.26
CA THR A 193 -5.73 -16.73 -8.58
C THR A 193 -5.83 -15.78 -9.78
N ILE A 194 -5.00 -14.73 -9.81
CA ILE A 194 -4.97 -13.76 -10.92
C ILE A 194 -4.49 -14.43 -12.20
N MET A 195 -3.47 -15.29 -12.10
CA MET A 195 -2.99 -16.09 -13.23
C MET A 195 -4.11 -16.97 -13.82
N GLN A 196 -4.92 -17.60 -12.96
CA GLN A 196 -6.08 -18.40 -13.39
C GLN A 196 -7.18 -17.54 -14.04
N GLU A 197 -7.54 -16.41 -13.44
CA GLU A 197 -8.57 -15.49 -13.96
C GLU A 197 -8.18 -14.93 -15.35
N LEU A 198 -6.92 -14.56 -15.52
CA LEU A 198 -6.38 -14.06 -16.78
C LEU A 198 -5.99 -15.18 -17.77
N LYS A 199 -6.17 -16.45 -17.39
CA LYS A 199 -5.79 -17.64 -18.16
C LYS A 199 -4.33 -17.62 -18.61
N ILE A 200 -3.44 -17.14 -17.75
CA ILE A 200 -1.99 -17.09 -18.00
C ILE A 200 -1.38 -18.41 -17.53
N SER A 201 -0.79 -19.15 -18.47
CA SER A 201 -0.15 -20.44 -18.20
C SER A 201 1.37 -20.44 -18.42
N GLU A 202 1.94 -19.33 -18.87
CA GLU A 202 3.36 -19.23 -19.20
C GLU A 202 3.96 -17.88 -18.82
N LEU A 203 5.28 -17.86 -18.67
CA LEU A 203 6.04 -16.68 -18.26
C LEU A 203 7.21 -16.41 -19.20
N PRO A 204 7.59 -15.13 -19.38
CA PRO A 204 6.89 -13.94 -18.91
C PRO A 204 5.54 -13.76 -19.63
N THR A 205 4.61 -13.06 -18.98
CA THR A 205 3.40 -12.57 -19.66
C THR A 205 3.22 -11.10 -19.33
N LEU A 206 3.02 -10.29 -20.36
CA LEU A 206 2.74 -8.86 -20.27
C LEU A 206 1.28 -8.61 -20.60
N VAL A 207 0.60 -7.79 -19.81
CA VAL A 207 -0.78 -7.37 -20.06
C VAL A 207 -0.86 -5.86 -19.94
N LEU A 208 -1.27 -5.19 -21.02
CA LEU A 208 -1.49 -3.76 -21.08
C LEU A 208 -2.97 -3.46 -20.92
N TYR A 209 -3.27 -2.58 -19.99
CA TYR A 209 -4.62 -2.11 -19.68
C TYR A 209 -4.77 -0.63 -20.02
N GLU A 210 -5.95 -0.27 -20.49
CA GLU A 210 -6.42 1.11 -20.56
C GLU A 210 -7.87 1.17 -20.12
N ASN A 211 -8.19 2.07 -19.19
CA ASN A 211 -9.51 2.15 -18.57
C ASN A 211 -10.00 0.78 -18.04
N LYS A 212 -9.09 0.02 -17.40
CA LYS A 212 -9.30 -1.34 -16.87
C LYS A 212 -9.60 -2.42 -17.91
N ALA A 213 -9.65 -2.09 -19.21
CA ALA A 213 -9.81 -3.07 -20.27
C ALA A 213 -8.45 -3.53 -20.78
N ILE A 214 -8.29 -4.85 -20.98
CA ILE A 214 -7.10 -5.41 -21.64
C ILE A 214 -7.07 -4.89 -23.08
N LYS A 215 -5.99 -4.19 -23.43
CA LYS A 215 -5.74 -3.70 -24.79
C LYS A 215 -4.75 -4.57 -25.54
N TRP A 216 -3.81 -5.15 -24.81
CA TRP A 216 -2.79 -6.00 -25.38
C TRP A 216 -2.32 -7.01 -24.35
N GLN A 217 -2.04 -8.22 -24.81
CA GLN A 217 -1.46 -9.27 -24.00
C GLN A 217 -0.45 -10.02 -24.84
N LYS A 218 0.73 -10.28 -24.26
CA LYS A 218 1.77 -11.06 -24.91
C LYS A 218 2.43 -12.00 -23.93
N SER A 219 2.49 -13.26 -24.33
CA SER A 219 3.34 -14.26 -23.70
C SER A 219 4.73 -14.29 -24.32
N GLY A 220 5.69 -14.72 -23.50
CA GLY A 220 7.07 -14.94 -23.88
C GLY A 220 7.89 -13.66 -23.98
N PHE A 221 9.16 -13.84 -24.33
CA PHE A 221 10.12 -12.74 -24.43
C PHE A 221 9.68 -11.68 -25.46
N ILE A 222 10.01 -10.42 -25.16
CA ILE A 222 9.90 -9.26 -26.05
C ILE A 222 11.18 -8.42 -25.94
N SER A 223 11.57 -7.72 -27.01
CA SER A 223 12.69 -6.77 -26.97
C SER A 223 12.27 -5.45 -26.29
N GLU A 224 13.23 -4.64 -25.84
CA GLU A 224 12.95 -3.30 -25.30
C GLU A 224 12.27 -2.41 -26.34
N GLU A 225 12.71 -2.48 -27.61
CA GLU A 225 12.19 -1.67 -28.71
C GLU A 225 10.73 -2.01 -29.05
N ASP A 226 10.43 -3.32 -29.16
CA ASP A 226 9.08 -3.78 -29.44
C ASP A 226 8.14 -3.43 -28.30
N LEU A 227 8.58 -3.62 -27.05
CA LEU A 227 7.77 -3.25 -25.88
C LEU A 227 7.52 -1.74 -25.85
N LYS A 228 8.54 -0.93 -26.13
CA LYS A 228 8.40 0.53 -26.19
C LYS A 228 7.38 0.96 -27.24
N THR A 229 7.35 0.28 -28.38
CA THR A 229 6.36 0.54 -29.44
C THR A 229 4.93 0.27 -28.99
N GLN A 230 4.69 -0.77 -28.17
CA GLN A 230 3.36 -1.05 -27.62
C GLN A 230 2.90 -0.04 -26.57
N LEU A 231 3.83 0.65 -25.92
CA LEU A 231 3.56 1.58 -24.82
C LEU A 231 3.42 3.05 -25.26
N GLN A 232 3.76 3.37 -26.51
CA GLN A 232 3.55 4.70 -27.10
C GLN A 232 2.07 4.94 -27.42
#